data_AF-A0A831QTH5-F1
#
_entry.id   AF-A0A831QTH5-F1
#
_cell.length_a   1.000
_cell.length_b   1.000
_cell.length_c   1.000
_cell.angle_alpha   90.00
_cell.angle_beta   90.00
_cell.angle_gamma   90.00
#
_symmetry.space_group_name_H-M   'P 1'
#
loop_
_entity.id
_entity.type
_entity.pdbx_description
1 polymer ?
#
loop_
_entity_poly.entity_id
_entity_poly.type
_entity_poly.pdbx_seq_one_letter_code
_entity_poly.pdbx_strand_id
1 'polypeptide(L)'
;MSSKSDNLKNSGQEHADNTSENIGPSAFDRSQISMNFGQEEEDYPMTEEEFKAMAEAEMKNRAEEGRRLREEMEARKRLEEEQQSLSDTSVKIEEEHRLKKEVEALELRIEEDAKIKEKIEAQEIRLEEEKRLKDEERLREVRRLEEVRAKREIEQKDRKKMAVALKARDEEWRKFKEDTDLREKQETLEHHEIAAQAKEDSNKTVPIKTTNSKRKALILVFMVAIAIVGIWIFSEFNSGATEDTPFYPTNKSTGVDEPAAEIEPGATQKQSISEETNALPENNIGEDSQGGVDTNSSSPSTEEQNSSTSSSDVLVGSSMGDGIIFKTDTSGKSGTMAYARDVEPMTWDNALTINQQLGEGWRLPTMEELREMYATIGPGASNSGQFGDDLYWSNQSYDENQARLVRFSDGDTSFHYNKTAEHRKFNVRAVKDFSQP
;
A
#
# COMPACT_ATOMS: atom_id res chain seq x y z
N MET A 1 41.52 -6.34 -11.80
CA MET A 1 41.47 -4.88 -11.54
C MET A 1 41.07 -4.73 -10.08
N SER A 2 42.07 -4.64 -9.21
CA SER A 2 42.58 -3.37 -8.65
C SER A 2 41.82 -2.98 -7.38
N SER A 3 42.42 -3.39 -6.27
CA SER A 3 42.54 -2.75 -4.97
C SER A 3 41.59 -1.58 -4.63
N LYS A 4 40.93 -1.67 -3.47
CA LYS A 4 40.84 -0.54 -2.54
C LYS A 4 40.54 -1.03 -1.13
N SER A 5 41.60 -1.03 -0.34
CA SER A 5 41.64 -1.11 1.11
C SER A 5 41.82 0.32 1.63
N ASP A 6 40.79 0.87 2.29
CA ASP A 6 40.87 2.11 3.05
C ASP A 6 40.21 1.82 4.43
N ASN A 7 40.96 1.72 5.52
CA ASN A 7 41.63 2.79 6.29
C ASN A 7 40.62 3.57 7.16
N LEU A 8 40.45 3.12 8.41
CA LEU A 8 39.88 3.89 9.51
C LEU A 8 40.72 3.63 10.77
N LYS A 9 41.80 4.42 10.86
CA LYS A 9 42.40 4.80 12.13
C LYS A 9 41.41 5.73 12.82
N ASN A 10 40.91 5.36 13.99
CA ASN A 10 40.32 6.34 14.89
C ASN A 10 41.11 6.37 16.19
N SER A 11 41.77 7.51 16.38
CA SER A 11 42.50 7.94 17.55
C SER A 11 41.50 8.42 18.61
N GLY A 12 41.37 7.65 19.69
CA GLY A 12 40.73 8.10 20.93
C GLY A 12 41.79 8.15 22.03
N GLN A 13 42.49 9.27 22.06
CA GLN A 13 43.34 9.74 23.15
C GLN A 13 42.43 10.36 24.23
N GLU A 14 42.96 10.53 25.46
CA GLU A 14 42.32 11.20 26.63
C GLU A 14 41.50 10.27 27.54
N HIS A 15 41.62 10.24 28.87
CA HIS A 15 42.42 10.96 29.85
C HIS A 15 42.66 9.98 31.02
N ALA A 16 43.92 9.76 31.39
CA ALA A 16 44.26 9.10 32.65
C ALA A 16 44.23 10.16 33.75
N ASP A 17 43.12 10.28 34.48
CA ASP A 17 43.06 11.10 35.69
C ASP A 17 43.60 10.32 36.87
N ASN A 18 44.84 10.68 37.16
CA ASN A 18 45.66 10.25 38.27
C ASN A 18 45.31 11.14 39.47
N THR A 19 44.48 10.64 40.38
CA THR A 19 44.28 11.26 41.71
C THR A 19 44.72 10.27 42.78
N SER A 20 46.04 10.19 42.97
CA SER A 20 46.60 9.65 44.21
C SER A 20 46.41 10.68 45.32
N GLU A 21 45.38 10.49 46.13
CA GLU A 21 45.24 11.18 47.41
C GLU A 21 46.35 10.71 48.35
N ASN A 22 47.44 11.46 48.29
CA ASN A 22 48.55 11.44 49.23
C ASN A 22 48.07 12.02 50.57
N ILE A 23 47.44 11.20 51.40
CA ILE A 23 47.12 11.55 52.79
C ILE A 23 48.42 11.46 53.60
N GLY A 24 49.06 12.61 53.78
CA GLY A 24 50.24 12.74 54.62
C GLY A 24 49.96 12.35 56.08
N PRO A 25 50.96 11.81 56.80
CA PRO A 25 50.82 11.57 58.23
C PRO A 25 50.69 12.92 58.95
N SER A 26 49.48 13.21 59.42
CA SER A 26 49.19 14.27 60.39
C SER A 26 50.10 14.11 61.59
N ALA A 27 51.07 15.02 61.71
CA ALA A 27 51.90 15.20 62.89
C ALA A 27 51.00 15.48 64.09
N PHE A 28 50.77 14.48 64.93
CA PHE A 28 50.13 14.69 66.22
C PHE A 28 51.17 15.31 67.17
N ASP A 29 50.81 16.52 67.55
CA ASP A 29 51.50 17.47 68.39
C ASP A 29 51.94 16.86 69.73
N ARG A 30 53.26 16.86 69.95
CA ARG A 30 53.88 16.68 71.27
C ARG A 30 53.76 18.00 72.02
N SER A 31 52.66 18.21 72.73
CA SER A 31 52.60 19.16 73.85
C SER A 31 52.46 18.35 75.15
N GLN A 32 53.55 18.26 75.93
CA GLN A 32 53.76 19.10 77.11
C GLN A 32 52.69 18.86 78.18
N ILE A 33 52.82 17.75 78.93
CA ILE A 33 52.35 17.69 80.32
C ILE A 33 53.59 17.52 81.20
N SER A 34 54.05 18.68 81.63
CA SER A 34 55.06 18.91 82.66
C SER A 34 54.37 18.98 84.03
N MET A 35 55.14 18.67 85.07
CA MET A 35 54.87 18.89 86.51
C MET A 35 54.01 17.77 87.15
N ASN A 36 54.36 17.19 88.30
CA ASN A 36 54.97 17.82 89.46
C ASN A 36 55.79 16.83 90.30
N PHE A 37 56.81 17.40 90.93
CA PHE A 37 57.80 16.78 91.80
C PHE A 37 57.28 16.66 93.24
N GLY A 38 57.75 15.63 93.94
CA GLY A 38 58.06 15.70 95.36
C GLY A 38 56.89 15.53 96.32
N GLN A 39 56.72 14.30 96.82
CA GLN A 39 56.45 14.10 98.24
C GLN A 39 57.35 12.98 98.76
N GLU A 40 57.93 13.28 99.92
CA GLU A 40 58.91 12.54 100.69
C GLU A 40 58.34 11.15 101.07
N GLU A 41 58.96 10.07 100.59
CA GLU A 41 58.69 8.71 101.09
C GLU A 41 59.52 8.49 102.36
N GLU A 42 58.82 8.50 103.49
CA GLU A 42 59.30 8.00 104.76
C GLU A 42 59.59 6.49 104.63
N ASP A 43 60.87 6.14 104.80
CA ASP A 43 61.44 4.80 104.69
C ASP A 43 61.00 3.95 105.89
N TYR A 44 59.76 3.45 105.83
CA TYR A 44 59.25 2.46 106.77
C TYR A 44 59.76 1.07 106.34
N PRO A 45 60.45 0.32 107.22
CA PRO A 45 60.94 -1.01 106.89
C PRO A 45 59.76 -1.95 106.66
N MET A 46 59.52 -2.23 105.38
CA MET A 46 58.50 -3.14 104.89
C MET A 46 58.66 -4.50 105.59
N THR A 47 57.58 -4.95 106.21
CA THR A 47 57.58 -6.19 107.00
C THR A 47 57.71 -7.41 106.07
N GLU A 48 58.24 -8.51 106.58
CA GLU A 48 58.45 -9.74 105.79
C GLU A 48 57.14 -10.28 105.16
N GLU A 49 55.99 -10.01 105.80
CA GLU A 49 54.67 -10.33 105.25
C GLU A 49 54.29 -9.46 104.04
N GLU A 50 54.63 -8.17 104.04
CA GLU A 50 54.36 -7.25 102.93
C GLU A 50 55.23 -7.58 101.71
N PHE A 51 56.50 -7.95 101.91
CA PHE A 51 57.38 -8.38 100.81
C PHE A 51 56.86 -9.67 100.14
N LYS A 52 56.33 -10.60 100.95
CA LYS A 52 55.72 -11.84 100.46
C LYS A 52 54.39 -11.56 99.74
N ALA A 53 53.57 -10.65 100.26
CA ALA A 53 52.34 -10.21 99.62
C ALA A 53 52.59 -9.50 98.28
N MET A 54 53.64 -8.66 98.19
CA MET A 54 54.06 -8.00 96.96
C MET A 54 54.58 -9.00 95.93
N ALA A 55 55.42 -9.96 96.33
CA ALA A 55 55.91 -11.01 95.44
C ALA A 55 54.78 -11.93 94.93
N GLU A 56 53.78 -12.25 95.77
CA GLU A 56 52.60 -13.01 95.36
C GLU A 56 51.70 -12.19 94.42
N ALA A 57 51.52 -10.90 94.69
CA ALA A 57 50.78 -9.98 93.82
C ALA A 57 51.47 -9.81 92.46
N GLU A 58 52.79 -9.69 92.42
CA GLU A 58 53.57 -9.59 91.18
C GLU A 58 53.48 -10.89 90.36
N MET A 59 53.56 -12.06 91.00
CA MET A 59 53.36 -13.36 90.34
C MET A 59 51.94 -13.50 89.77
N LYS A 60 50.91 -13.05 90.50
CA LYS A 60 49.52 -13.02 89.99
C LYS A 60 49.37 -12.05 88.83
N ASN A 61 49.95 -10.86 88.92
CA ASN A 61 49.92 -9.86 87.85
C ASN A 61 50.62 -10.39 86.58
N ARG A 62 51.78 -11.02 86.72
CA ARG A 62 52.53 -11.62 85.61
C ARG A 62 51.79 -12.81 84.99
N ALA A 63 51.12 -13.62 85.80
CA ALA A 63 50.27 -14.70 85.31
C ALA A 63 49.01 -14.17 84.60
N GLU A 64 48.43 -13.08 85.07
CA GLU A 64 47.29 -12.41 84.45
C GLU A 64 47.67 -11.68 83.16
N GLU A 65 48.81 -11.01 83.13
CA GLU A 65 49.39 -10.39 81.94
C GLU A 65 49.73 -11.45 80.88
N GLY A 66 50.28 -12.60 81.29
CA GLY A 66 50.51 -13.73 80.40
C GLY A 66 49.22 -14.33 79.82
N ARG A 67 48.10 -14.32 80.57
CA ARG A 67 46.77 -14.71 80.05
C ARG A 67 46.25 -13.67 79.06
N ARG A 68 46.33 -12.38 79.41
CA ARG A 68 45.94 -11.28 78.51
C ARG A 68 46.71 -11.31 77.18
N LEU A 69 48.02 -11.56 77.22
CA LEU A 69 48.83 -11.61 76.00
C LEU A 69 48.45 -12.80 75.10
N ARG A 70 48.11 -13.95 75.70
CA ARG A 70 47.61 -15.12 74.94
C ARG A 70 46.24 -14.87 74.35
N GLU A 71 45.33 -14.28 75.12
CA GLU A 71 44.00 -13.87 74.64
C GLU A 71 44.12 -12.84 73.51
N GLU A 72 45.03 -11.87 73.63
CA GLU A 72 45.29 -10.88 72.59
C GLU A 72 45.88 -11.52 71.31
N MET A 73 46.84 -12.44 71.43
CA MET A 73 47.38 -13.16 70.28
C MET A 73 46.34 -14.04 69.60
N GLU A 74 45.49 -14.73 70.36
CA GLU A 74 44.38 -15.50 69.79
C GLU A 74 43.35 -14.60 69.11
N ALA A 75 43.04 -13.44 69.69
CA ALA A 75 42.15 -12.46 69.08
C ALA A 75 42.72 -11.90 67.77
N ARG A 76 44.02 -11.58 67.72
CA ARG A 76 44.70 -11.15 66.49
C ARG A 76 44.68 -12.24 65.42
N LYS A 77 44.94 -13.49 65.81
CA LYS A 77 44.90 -14.61 64.87
C LYS A 77 43.50 -14.80 64.26
N ARG A 78 42.45 -14.70 65.08
CA ARG A 78 41.05 -14.77 64.58
C ARG A 78 40.73 -13.62 63.62
N LEU A 79 41.21 -12.42 63.91
CA LEU A 79 41.00 -11.26 63.03
C LEU A 79 41.72 -11.44 61.69
N GLU A 80 42.94 -11.97 61.69
CA GLU A 80 43.69 -12.26 60.46
C GLU A 80 43.01 -13.36 59.63
N GLU A 81 42.54 -14.45 60.28
CA GLU A 81 41.76 -15.51 59.62
C GLU A 81 40.44 -14.95 59.03
N GLU A 82 39.77 -14.04 59.73
CA GLU A 82 38.56 -13.36 59.24
C GLU A 82 38.87 -12.46 58.04
N GLN A 83 39.92 -11.63 58.12
CA GLN A 83 40.35 -10.78 57.00
C GLN A 83 40.73 -11.60 55.76
N GLN A 84 41.40 -12.73 55.94
CA GLN A 84 41.75 -13.61 54.83
C GLN A 84 40.52 -14.28 54.21
N SER A 85 39.53 -14.68 55.03
CA SER A 85 38.26 -15.21 54.50
C SER A 85 37.47 -14.15 53.71
N LEU A 86 37.53 -12.89 54.14
CA LEU A 86 36.90 -11.77 53.45
C LEU A 86 37.62 -11.44 52.13
N SER A 87 38.94 -11.52 52.07
CA SER A 87 39.67 -11.34 50.81
C SER A 87 39.36 -12.45 49.81
N ASP A 88 39.29 -13.71 50.26
CA ASP A 88 39.00 -14.84 49.38
C ASP A 88 37.57 -14.77 48.82
N THR A 89 36.60 -14.36 49.64
CA THR A 89 35.22 -14.15 49.18
C THR A 89 35.13 -12.97 48.21
N SER A 90 35.85 -11.88 48.45
CA SER A 90 35.91 -10.74 47.53
C SER A 90 36.47 -11.12 46.16
N VAL A 91 37.57 -11.90 46.11
CA VAL A 91 38.17 -12.38 44.85
C VAL A 91 37.18 -13.26 44.08
N LYS A 92 36.47 -14.15 44.78
CA LYS A 92 35.46 -15.01 44.16
C LYS A 92 34.29 -14.22 43.55
N ILE A 93 33.81 -13.19 44.24
CA ILE A 93 32.73 -12.32 43.74
C ILE A 93 33.18 -11.57 42.49
N GLU A 94 34.43 -11.08 42.46
CA GLU A 94 34.97 -10.38 41.29
C GLU A 94 35.10 -11.32 40.08
N GLU A 95 35.56 -12.56 40.29
CA GLU A 95 35.65 -13.56 39.24
C GLU A 95 34.27 -13.96 38.69
N GLU A 96 33.27 -14.16 39.56
CA GLU A 96 31.90 -14.43 39.13
C GLU A 96 31.31 -13.28 38.29
N HIS A 97 31.60 -12.03 38.69
CA HIS A 97 31.16 -10.86 37.93
C HIS A 97 31.87 -10.75 36.58
N ARG A 98 33.16 -11.10 36.50
CA ARG A 98 33.91 -11.17 35.24
C ARG A 98 33.31 -12.22 34.29
N LEU A 99 33.07 -13.43 34.79
CA LEU A 99 32.47 -14.51 34.00
C LEU A 99 31.06 -14.14 33.52
N LYS A 100 30.26 -13.47 34.37
CA LYS A 100 28.93 -13.01 33.98
C LYS A 100 28.98 -12.03 32.80
N LYS A 101 29.92 -11.08 32.81
CA LYS A 101 30.14 -10.15 31.68
C LYS A 101 30.58 -10.86 30.41
N GLU A 102 31.43 -11.88 30.52
CA GLU A 102 31.86 -12.66 29.35
C GLU A 102 30.71 -13.48 28.75
N VAL A 103 29.86 -14.08 29.58
CA VAL A 103 28.66 -14.82 29.13
C VAL A 103 27.69 -13.88 28.41
N GLU A 104 27.40 -12.71 28.99
CA GLU A 104 26.53 -11.70 28.37
C GLU A 104 27.10 -11.22 27.02
N ALA A 105 28.41 -10.99 26.94
CA ALA A 105 29.06 -10.62 25.68
C ALA A 105 29.01 -11.74 24.62
N LEU A 106 29.07 -13.01 25.03
CA LEU A 106 28.92 -14.15 24.12
C LEU A 106 27.49 -14.30 23.62
N GLU A 107 26.50 -14.10 24.49
CA GLU A 107 25.08 -14.16 24.12
C GLU A 107 24.74 -13.11 23.06
N LEU A 108 25.25 -11.87 23.21
CA LEU A 108 25.10 -10.82 22.20
C LEU A 108 25.72 -11.20 20.85
N ARG A 109 26.91 -11.82 20.85
CA ARG A 109 27.56 -12.28 19.60
C ARG A 109 26.77 -13.38 18.90
N ILE A 110 26.19 -14.32 19.67
CA ILE A 110 25.35 -15.38 19.11
C ILE A 110 24.10 -14.78 18.46
N GLU A 111 23.49 -13.77 19.08
CA GLU A 111 22.33 -13.09 18.51
C GLU A 111 22.69 -12.30 17.24
N GLU A 112 23.83 -11.61 17.21
CA GLU A 112 24.34 -10.92 16.02
C GLU A 112 24.61 -11.90 14.86
N ASP A 113 25.28 -13.01 15.13
CA ASP A 113 25.55 -14.05 14.13
C ASP A 113 24.25 -14.67 13.59
N ALA A 114 23.24 -14.87 14.45
CA ALA A 114 21.92 -15.34 14.03
C ALA A 114 21.24 -14.32 13.09
N LYS A 115 21.28 -13.03 13.42
CA LYS A 115 20.74 -11.96 12.57
C LYS A 115 21.49 -11.84 11.24
N ILE A 116 22.81 -12.03 11.24
CA ILE A 116 23.61 -12.03 10.00
C ILE A 116 23.22 -13.22 9.12
N LYS A 117 23.07 -14.42 9.71
CA LYS A 117 22.66 -15.62 8.99
C LYS A 117 21.27 -15.45 8.36
N GLU A 118 20.30 -14.94 9.10
CA GLU A 118 18.95 -14.66 8.59
C GLU A 118 18.98 -13.67 7.42
N LYS A 119 19.80 -12.61 7.51
CA LYS A 119 19.97 -11.64 6.41
C LYS A 119 20.57 -12.27 5.15
N ILE A 120 21.55 -13.17 5.30
CA ILE A 120 22.17 -13.86 4.15
C ILE A 120 21.14 -14.77 3.48
N GLU A 121 20.40 -15.57 4.26
CA GLU A 121 19.35 -16.46 3.73
C GLU A 121 18.25 -15.66 3.01
N ALA A 122 17.80 -14.54 3.60
CA ALA A 122 16.84 -13.64 2.96
C ALA A 122 17.36 -13.04 1.64
N GLN A 123 18.66 -12.72 1.55
CA GLN A 123 19.28 -12.23 0.31
C GLN A 123 19.35 -13.33 -0.76
N GLU A 124 19.67 -14.57 -0.39
CA GLU A 124 19.70 -15.70 -1.31
C GLU A 124 18.31 -16.00 -1.89
N ILE A 125 17.26 -15.96 -1.04
CA ILE A 125 15.87 -16.15 -1.48
C ILE A 125 15.47 -15.06 -2.49
N ARG A 126 15.78 -13.78 -2.21
CA ARG A 126 15.48 -12.66 -3.12
C ARG A 126 16.19 -12.81 -4.46
N LEU A 127 17.46 -13.20 -4.44
CA LEU A 127 18.25 -13.40 -5.66
C LEU A 127 17.69 -14.55 -6.52
N GLU A 128 17.22 -15.62 -5.89
CA GLU A 128 16.63 -16.75 -6.61
C GLU A 128 15.26 -16.41 -7.20
N GLU A 129 14.44 -15.64 -6.49
CA GLU A 129 13.17 -15.13 -7.00
C GLU A 129 13.37 -14.21 -8.21
N GLU A 130 14.37 -13.32 -8.16
CA GLU A 130 14.73 -12.45 -9.28
C GLU A 130 15.13 -13.26 -10.53
N LYS A 131 15.94 -14.31 -10.37
CA LYS A 131 16.28 -15.21 -11.48
C LYS A 131 15.05 -15.89 -12.05
N ARG A 132 14.14 -16.38 -11.19
CA ARG A 132 12.91 -17.05 -11.61
C ARG A 132 12.00 -16.11 -12.41
N LEU A 133 11.86 -14.86 -11.96
CA LEU A 133 11.12 -13.82 -12.68
C LEU A 133 11.74 -13.50 -14.04
N LYS A 134 13.07 -13.41 -14.10
CA LYS A 134 13.79 -13.16 -15.35
C LYS A 134 13.64 -14.32 -16.34
N ASP A 135 13.69 -15.56 -15.87
CA ASP A 135 13.47 -16.73 -16.72
C ASP A 135 12.00 -16.82 -17.20
N GLU A 136 11.04 -16.45 -16.35
CA GLU A 136 9.64 -16.35 -16.74
C GLU A 136 9.41 -15.26 -17.80
N GLU A 137 10.04 -14.09 -17.65
CA GLU A 137 9.99 -13.02 -18.65
C GLU A 137 10.58 -13.48 -19.98
N ARG A 138 11.74 -14.15 -19.97
CA ARG A 138 12.33 -14.74 -21.18
C ARG A 138 11.40 -15.76 -21.83
N LEU A 139 10.71 -16.57 -21.03
CA LEU A 139 9.74 -17.54 -21.54
C LEU A 139 8.52 -16.85 -22.19
N ARG A 140 8.01 -15.77 -21.57
CA ARG A 140 6.92 -14.95 -22.12
C ARG A 140 7.34 -14.32 -23.46
N GLU A 141 8.58 -13.84 -23.57
CA GLU A 141 9.08 -13.26 -24.81
C GLU A 141 9.24 -14.30 -25.93
N VAL A 142 9.75 -15.49 -25.62
CA VAL A 142 9.81 -16.61 -26.58
C VAL A 142 8.41 -16.95 -27.11
N ARG A 143 7.41 -17.03 -26.22
CA ARG A 143 6.01 -17.29 -26.62
C ARG A 143 5.47 -16.21 -27.56
N ARG A 144 5.72 -14.93 -27.27
CA ARG A 144 5.32 -13.81 -28.14
C ARG A 144 5.96 -13.90 -29.52
N LEU A 145 7.24 -14.24 -29.59
CA LEU A 145 7.95 -14.40 -30.86
C LEU A 145 7.42 -15.58 -31.68
N GLU A 146 7.05 -16.68 -31.03
CA GLU A 146 6.41 -17.83 -31.68
C GLU A 146 5.03 -17.48 -32.23
N GLU A 147 4.19 -16.76 -31.47
CA GLU A 147 2.89 -16.28 -31.95
C GLU A 147 3.02 -15.36 -33.16
N VAL A 148 4.00 -14.44 -33.14
CA VAL A 148 4.29 -13.56 -34.29
C VAL A 148 4.76 -14.38 -35.50
N ARG A 149 5.60 -15.39 -35.31
CA ARG A 149 6.04 -16.30 -36.39
C ARG A 149 4.86 -17.07 -36.97
N ALA A 150 3.98 -17.61 -36.12
CA ALA A 150 2.78 -18.33 -36.55
C ALA A 150 1.83 -17.43 -37.36
N LYS A 151 1.58 -16.20 -36.90
CA LYS A 151 0.77 -15.21 -37.62
C LYS A 151 1.35 -14.89 -39.00
N ARG A 152 2.66 -14.67 -39.11
CA ARG A 152 3.32 -14.44 -40.40
C ARG A 152 3.21 -15.63 -41.34
N GLU A 153 3.29 -16.86 -40.82
CA GLU A 153 3.14 -18.06 -41.63
C GLU A 153 1.71 -18.19 -42.19
N ILE A 154 0.70 -17.92 -41.36
CA ILE A 154 -0.70 -17.89 -41.79
C ILE A 154 -0.90 -16.82 -42.87
N GLU A 155 -0.44 -15.59 -42.63
CA GLU A 155 -0.54 -14.49 -43.60
C GLU A 155 0.15 -14.84 -44.93
N GLN A 156 1.33 -15.47 -44.90
CA GLN A 156 2.01 -15.93 -46.11
C GLN A 156 1.20 -17.00 -46.86
N LYS A 157 0.57 -17.94 -46.14
CA LYS A 157 -0.30 -18.95 -46.76
C LYS A 157 -1.51 -18.30 -47.42
N ASP A 158 -2.12 -17.32 -46.77
CA ASP A 158 -3.29 -16.62 -47.31
C ASP A 158 -2.93 -15.72 -48.50
N ARG A 159 -1.80 -15.00 -48.44
CA ARG A 159 -1.26 -14.26 -49.60
C ARG A 159 -1.01 -15.18 -50.80
N LYS A 160 -0.46 -16.38 -50.59
CA LYS A 160 -0.26 -17.36 -51.66
C LYS A 160 -1.59 -17.86 -52.23
N LYS A 161 -2.57 -18.18 -51.39
CA LYS A 161 -3.93 -18.57 -51.84
C LYS A 161 -4.60 -17.46 -52.64
N MET A 162 -4.54 -16.22 -52.15
CA MET A 162 -5.11 -15.06 -52.82
C MET A 162 -4.44 -14.81 -54.18
N ALA A 163 -3.11 -14.96 -54.27
CA ALA A 163 -2.38 -14.84 -55.53
C ALA A 163 -2.79 -15.92 -56.56
N VAL A 164 -3.05 -17.16 -56.11
CA VAL A 164 -3.57 -18.23 -56.97
C VAL A 164 -5.00 -17.93 -57.44
N ALA A 165 -5.87 -17.50 -56.52
CA ALA A 165 -7.25 -17.12 -56.84
C ALA A 165 -7.31 -15.95 -57.83
N LEU A 166 -6.44 -14.95 -57.67
CA LEU A 166 -6.34 -13.81 -58.58
C LEU A 166 -5.95 -14.26 -59.99
N LYS A 167 -4.94 -15.14 -60.12
CA LYS A 167 -4.55 -15.71 -61.41
C LYS A 167 -5.67 -16.50 -62.07
N ALA A 168 -6.43 -17.29 -61.31
CA ALA A 168 -7.58 -18.03 -61.83
C ALA A 168 -8.66 -17.07 -62.36
N ARG A 169 -8.96 -16.01 -61.60
CA ARG A 169 -9.93 -14.98 -62.01
C ARG A 169 -9.50 -14.24 -63.27
N ASP A 170 -8.22 -13.89 -63.38
CA ASP A 170 -7.69 -13.24 -64.58
C ASP A 170 -7.78 -14.17 -65.81
N GLU A 171 -7.59 -15.48 -65.64
CA GLU A 171 -7.76 -16.47 -66.70
C GLU A 171 -9.23 -16.62 -67.13
N GLU A 172 -10.17 -16.66 -66.17
CA GLU A 172 -11.61 -16.66 -66.46
C GLU A 172 -12.05 -15.40 -67.22
N TRP A 173 -11.55 -14.23 -66.79
CA TRP A 173 -11.83 -12.96 -67.46
C TRP A 173 -11.33 -12.95 -68.90
N ARG A 174 -10.14 -13.53 -69.14
CA ARG A 174 -9.61 -13.67 -70.50
C ARG A 174 -10.50 -14.54 -71.38
N LYS A 175 -10.95 -15.70 -70.88
CA LYS A 175 -11.88 -16.58 -71.61
C LYS A 175 -13.21 -15.90 -71.90
N PHE A 176 -13.77 -15.22 -70.89
CA PHE A 176 -15.01 -14.45 -71.05
C PHE A 176 -14.89 -13.36 -72.13
N LYS A 177 -13.75 -12.66 -72.18
CA LYS A 177 -13.47 -11.66 -73.21
C LYS A 177 -13.36 -12.28 -74.61
N GLU A 178 -12.64 -13.39 -74.74
CA GLU A 178 -12.54 -14.14 -76.00
C GLU A 178 -13.91 -14.61 -76.51
N ASP A 179 -14.76 -15.13 -75.63
CA ASP A 179 -16.13 -15.56 -75.95
C ASP A 179 -17.01 -14.36 -76.36
N THR A 180 -16.87 -13.22 -75.69
CA THR A 180 -17.62 -12.00 -76.01
C THR A 180 -17.22 -11.46 -77.38
N ASP A 181 -15.91 -11.37 -77.66
CA ASP A 181 -15.38 -10.95 -78.96
C ASP A 181 -15.84 -11.91 -80.10
N LEU A 182 -15.96 -13.21 -79.80
CA LEU A 182 -16.47 -14.20 -80.76
C LEU A 182 -17.96 -13.97 -81.06
N ARG A 183 -18.77 -13.71 -80.02
CA ARG A 183 -20.20 -13.44 -80.18
C ARG A 183 -20.45 -12.17 -80.98
N GLU A 184 -19.72 -11.08 -80.69
CA GLU A 184 -19.82 -9.84 -81.47
C GLU A 184 -19.43 -10.06 -82.94
N LYS A 185 -18.42 -10.89 -83.23
CA LYS A 185 -18.07 -11.28 -84.61
C LYS A 185 -19.19 -12.09 -85.29
N GLN A 186 -19.87 -12.97 -84.57
CA GLN A 186 -21.02 -13.70 -85.12
C GLN A 186 -22.20 -12.78 -85.39
N GLU A 187 -22.57 -11.92 -84.44
CA GLU A 187 -23.65 -10.95 -84.59
C GLU A 187 -23.38 -10.00 -85.77
N THR A 188 -22.14 -9.52 -85.94
CA THR A 188 -21.77 -8.67 -87.08
C THR A 188 -21.84 -9.40 -88.42
N LEU A 189 -21.49 -10.69 -88.48
CA LEU A 189 -21.67 -11.52 -89.68
C LEU A 189 -23.16 -11.73 -90.01
N GLU A 190 -23.99 -12.05 -89.02
CA GLU A 190 -25.44 -12.20 -89.19
C GLU A 190 -26.08 -10.88 -89.66
N HIS A 191 -25.70 -9.75 -89.06
CA HIS A 191 -26.17 -8.44 -89.48
C HIS A 191 -25.78 -8.13 -90.94
N HIS A 192 -24.58 -8.50 -91.37
CA HIS A 192 -24.15 -8.33 -92.75
C HIS A 192 -24.95 -9.23 -93.72
N GLU A 193 -25.28 -10.47 -93.30
CA GLU A 193 -26.10 -11.40 -94.08
C GLU A 193 -27.55 -10.91 -94.23
N ILE A 194 -28.18 -10.49 -93.14
CA ILE A 194 -29.53 -9.91 -93.15
C ILE A 194 -29.55 -8.64 -94.03
N ALA A 195 -28.53 -7.79 -93.93
CA ALA A 195 -28.42 -6.59 -94.77
C ALA A 195 -28.21 -6.92 -96.25
N ALA A 196 -27.54 -8.03 -96.58
CA ALA A 196 -27.41 -8.51 -97.96
C ALA A 196 -28.74 -9.06 -98.50
N GLN A 197 -29.45 -9.89 -97.72
CA GLN A 197 -30.79 -10.38 -98.08
C GLN A 197 -31.80 -9.24 -98.25
N ALA A 198 -31.78 -8.24 -97.37
CA ALA A 198 -32.65 -7.06 -97.49
C ALA A 198 -32.39 -6.24 -98.77
N LYS A 199 -31.14 -6.21 -99.27
CA LYS A 199 -30.83 -5.58 -100.57
C LYS A 199 -31.40 -6.38 -101.74
N GLU A 200 -31.37 -7.71 -101.64
CA GLU A 200 -31.94 -8.61 -102.66
C GLU A 200 -33.48 -8.50 -102.71
N ASP A 201 -34.14 -8.43 -101.55
CA ASP A 201 -35.60 -8.28 -101.45
C ASP A 201 -36.09 -6.87 -101.81
N SER A 202 -35.23 -5.84 -101.73
CA SER A 202 -35.60 -4.46 -102.11
C SER A 202 -35.89 -4.25 -103.60
N ASN A 203 -35.65 -5.26 -104.46
CA ASN A 203 -36.01 -5.21 -105.87
C ASN A 203 -37.46 -5.66 -106.16
N LYS A 204 -38.26 -5.99 -105.13
CA LYS A 204 -39.71 -6.20 -105.26
C LYS A 204 -40.48 -5.57 -104.09
N THR A 205 -41.49 -4.78 -104.46
CA THR A 205 -42.66 -4.28 -103.70
C THR A 205 -42.56 -2.85 -103.12
N VAL A 206 -43.36 -1.92 -103.67
CA VAL A 206 -44.73 -1.46 -103.29
C VAL A 206 -44.74 -0.66 -101.96
N PRO A 207 -45.23 0.60 -101.96
CA PRO A 207 -45.16 1.50 -100.81
C PRO A 207 -46.19 1.11 -99.72
N ILE A 208 -45.71 0.75 -98.53
CA ILE A 208 -46.55 0.57 -97.33
C ILE A 208 -46.39 1.78 -96.42
N LYS A 209 -47.50 2.49 -96.20
CA LYS A 209 -47.65 3.58 -95.22
C LYS A 209 -47.48 3.03 -93.80
N THR A 210 -46.50 3.56 -93.08
CA THR A 210 -46.23 3.28 -91.68
C THR A 210 -47.22 4.04 -90.78
N THR A 211 -47.87 3.34 -89.86
CA THR A 211 -48.81 3.92 -88.89
C THR A 211 -48.11 4.13 -87.53
N ASN A 212 -48.02 5.39 -87.11
CA ASN A 212 -47.23 5.88 -85.99
C ASN A 212 -47.76 5.51 -84.57
N SER A 213 -48.79 4.66 -84.43
CA SER A 213 -49.38 4.38 -83.11
C SER A 213 -48.67 3.28 -82.33
N LYS A 214 -48.09 2.28 -83.00
CA LYS A 214 -47.47 1.11 -82.33
C LYS A 214 -46.14 1.43 -81.64
N ARG A 215 -45.36 2.39 -82.17
CA ARG A 215 -44.10 2.84 -81.54
C ARG A 215 -44.35 3.58 -80.22
N LYS A 216 -45.45 4.33 -80.12
CA LYS A 216 -45.82 5.02 -78.86
C LYS A 216 -46.28 4.03 -77.79
N ALA A 217 -47.00 2.97 -78.17
CA ALA A 217 -47.38 1.91 -77.23
C ALA A 217 -46.15 1.13 -76.71
N LEU A 218 -45.17 0.85 -77.58
CA LEU A 218 -43.98 0.09 -77.20
C LEU A 218 -43.02 0.87 -76.28
N ILE A 219 -42.88 2.18 -76.49
CA ILE A 219 -42.12 3.05 -75.58
C ILE A 219 -42.77 3.12 -74.19
N LEU A 220 -44.11 3.11 -74.13
CA LEU A 220 -44.84 3.18 -72.87
C LEU A 220 -44.70 1.89 -72.05
N VAL A 221 -44.70 0.72 -72.70
CA VAL A 221 -44.46 -0.58 -72.05
C VAL A 221 -43.03 -0.66 -71.49
N PHE A 222 -42.04 -0.13 -72.21
CA PHE A 222 -40.65 -0.16 -71.76
C PHE A 222 -40.41 0.71 -70.51
N MET A 223 -41.06 1.87 -70.42
CA MET A 223 -40.98 2.76 -69.24
C MET A 223 -41.60 2.11 -67.98
N VAL A 224 -42.70 1.36 -68.13
CA VAL A 224 -43.34 0.66 -67.00
C VAL A 224 -42.45 -0.48 -66.48
N ALA A 225 -41.75 -1.19 -67.36
CA ALA A 225 -40.84 -2.26 -66.95
C ALA A 225 -39.64 -1.73 -66.13
N ILE A 226 -39.07 -0.58 -66.50
CA ILE A 226 -37.95 0.04 -65.76
C ILE A 226 -38.39 0.48 -64.36
N ALA A 227 -39.61 1.02 -64.22
CA ALA A 227 -40.14 1.43 -62.92
C ALA A 227 -40.31 0.25 -61.95
N ILE A 228 -40.75 -0.92 -62.45
CA ILE A 228 -40.92 -2.13 -61.63
C ILE A 228 -39.56 -2.67 -61.14
N VAL A 229 -38.52 -2.66 -62.00
CA VAL A 229 -37.17 -3.09 -61.61
C VAL A 229 -36.54 -2.15 -60.58
N GLY A 230 -36.78 -0.83 -60.70
CA GLY A 230 -36.30 0.15 -59.72
C GLY A 230 -36.88 -0.02 -58.32
N ILE A 231 -38.18 -0.36 -58.20
CA ILE A 231 -38.83 -0.62 -56.91
C ILE A 231 -38.26 -1.87 -56.24
N TRP A 232 -37.91 -2.91 -57.01
CA TRP A 232 -37.33 -4.14 -56.49
C TRP A 232 -35.92 -3.91 -55.93
N ILE A 233 -35.07 -3.17 -56.65
CA ILE A 233 -33.70 -2.84 -56.21
C ILE A 233 -33.71 -1.91 -54.98
N PHE A 234 -34.65 -0.96 -54.90
CA PHE A 234 -34.73 -0.04 -53.76
C PHE A 234 -35.22 -0.71 -52.47
N SER A 235 -36.01 -1.78 -52.57
CA SER A 235 -36.51 -2.52 -51.41
C SER A 235 -35.43 -3.38 -50.74
N GLU A 236 -34.49 -3.91 -51.53
CA GLU A 236 -33.35 -4.71 -51.03
C GLU A 236 -32.33 -3.85 -50.27
N PHE A 237 -32.20 -2.56 -50.61
CA PHE A 237 -31.17 -1.68 -50.06
C PHE A 237 -31.59 -0.93 -48.79
N ASN A 238 -32.87 -0.97 -48.40
CA ASN A 238 -33.40 -0.20 -47.27
C ASN A 238 -33.81 -1.03 -46.04
N SER A 239 -33.38 -2.30 -45.96
CA SER A 239 -33.75 -3.22 -44.86
C SER A 239 -32.71 -3.36 -43.75
N GLY A 240 -31.73 -2.44 -43.64
CA GLY A 240 -30.61 -2.57 -42.70
C GLY A 240 -30.26 -1.28 -41.96
N ALA A 241 -31.13 -0.82 -41.06
CA ALA A 241 -30.74 0.10 -39.98
C ALA A 241 -31.74 -0.02 -38.81
N THR A 242 -31.54 -1.00 -37.95
CA THR A 242 -32.05 -0.93 -36.58
C THR A 242 -31.15 -0.01 -35.78
N GLU A 243 -31.79 0.96 -35.14
CA GLU A 243 -31.24 1.95 -34.22
C GLU A 243 -30.46 1.30 -33.07
N ASP A 244 -29.30 1.86 -32.77
CA ASP A 244 -28.85 2.09 -31.40
C ASP A 244 -27.93 3.32 -31.44
N THR A 245 -28.38 4.42 -30.83
CA THR A 245 -27.57 5.61 -30.60
C THR A 245 -27.42 5.84 -29.11
N PRO A 246 -26.21 6.16 -28.61
CA PRO A 246 -26.07 6.92 -27.39
C PRO A 246 -25.87 8.40 -27.71
N PHE A 247 -26.68 9.18 -27.01
CA PHE A 247 -26.66 10.64 -26.89
C PHE A 247 -25.30 11.13 -26.35
N TYR A 248 -24.68 12.10 -27.03
CA TYR A 248 -23.70 13.01 -26.41
C TYR A 248 -24.11 14.45 -26.73
N PRO A 249 -24.29 15.32 -25.73
CA PRO A 249 -24.35 16.75 -25.97
C PRO A 249 -22.94 17.29 -26.23
N THR A 250 -22.85 17.98 -27.36
CA THR A 250 -21.76 18.85 -27.77
C THR A 250 -21.72 20.09 -26.87
N ASN A 251 -20.52 20.51 -26.47
CA ASN A 251 -20.24 21.93 -26.34
C ASN A 251 -18.92 22.28 -27.02
N LYS A 252 -19.03 23.39 -27.73
CA LYS A 252 -18.15 23.97 -28.73
C LYS A 252 -17.36 25.09 -28.03
N SER A 253 -16.08 25.28 -28.40
CA SER A 253 -15.53 26.58 -28.84
C SER A 253 -14.03 26.73 -28.54
N THR A 254 -13.26 27.00 -29.61
CA THR A 254 -12.10 27.93 -29.72
C THR A 254 -10.95 27.78 -28.71
N GLY A 255 -9.69 27.58 -29.09
CA GLY A 255 -8.92 27.98 -30.27
C GLY A 255 -7.48 28.29 -29.78
N VAL A 256 -6.56 28.58 -30.71
CA VAL A 256 -5.17 29.04 -30.51
C VAL A 256 -4.07 27.98 -30.63
N ASP A 257 -3.57 27.89 -31.86
CA ASP A 257 -2.17 27.98 -32.33
C ASP A 257 -1.08 26.99 -31.88
N GLU A 258 -0.75 26.11 -32.85
CA GLU A 258 0.57 25.67 -33.32
C GLU A 258 1.65 26.79 -33.25
N PRO A 259 2.93 26.51 -32.88
CA PRO A 259 3.85 25.84 -33.80
C PRO A 259 4.84 24.81 -33.24
N ALA A 260 5.20 23.89 -34.13
CA ALA A 260 6.28 22.92 -34.03
C ALA A 260 7.67 23.58 -34.18
N ALA A 261 8.69 23.04 -33.47
CA ALA A 261 9.92 22.48 -34.05
C ALA A 261 11.02 22.17 -33.00
N GLU A 262 11.72 21.06 -33.26
CA GLU A 262 13.17 20.77 -33.05
C GLU A 262 13.78 20.47 -31.66
N ILE A 263 13.97 19.16 -31.43
CA ILE A 263 15.19 18.39 -31.07
C ILE A 263 16.43 19.17 -30.55
N GLU A 264 16.87 18.86 -29.32
CA GLU A 264 18.16 18.23 -28.91
C GLU A 264 18.28 18.19 -27.36
N PRO A 265 19.04 17.25 -26.75
CA PRO A 265 19.09 17.05 -25.30
C PRO A 265 20.38 17.61 -24.65
N GLY A 266 20.27 18.17 -23.45
CA GLY A 266 21.47 18.42 -22.64
C GLY A 266 21.30 19.25 -21.37
N ALA A 267 21.84 18.69 -20.28
CA ALA A 267 22.40 19.35 -19.09
C ALA A 267 21.48 19.91 -17.98
N THR A 268 21.48 19.18 -16.87
CA THR A 268 21.72 19.62 -15.49
C THR A 268 21.64 21.11 -15.17
N GLN A 269 20.70 21.49 -14.30
CA GLN A 269 20.97 22.56 -13.32
C GLN A 269 20.19 22.34 -12.00
N LYS A 270 20.95 22.46 -10.90
CA LYS A 270 20.51 22.63 -9.52
C LYS A 270 19.94 24.03 -9.31
N GLN A 271 18.92 24.14 -8.46
CA GLN A 271 18.65 25.24 -7.49
C GLN A 271 17.31 24.86 -6.80
N SER A 272 17.19 24.58 -5.49
CA SER A 272 17.45 25.36 -4.26
C SER A 272 16.61 26.62 -4.15
N ILE A 273 16.10 26.88 -2.93
CA ILE A 273 15.35 28.06 -2.41
C ILE A 273 13.83 27.82 -2.46
N SER A 274 12.99 28.11 -1.47
CA SER A 274 13.01 28.32 0.01
C SER A 274 11.53 28.44 0.42
N GLU A 275 11.09 27.88 1.54
CA GLU A 275 10.55 28.63 2.69
C GLU A 275 9.88 29.97 2.34
N GLU A 276 8.54 30.02 2.42
CA GLU A 276 7.87 31.21 2.96
C GLU A 276 6.52 30.85 3.60
N THR A 277 6.38 31.40 4.80
CA THR A 277 5.30 31.39 5.78
C THR A 277 4.09 32.23 5.35
N ASN A 278 2.89 31.90 5.85
CA ASN A 278 1.90 32.81 6.47
C ASN A 278 0.53 32.10 6.49
N ALA A 279 0.03 31.74 7.66
CA ALA A 279 -0.71 32.59 8.61
C ALA A 279 -2.16 32.83 8.20
N LEU A 280 -3.05 32.33 9.08
CA LEU A 280 -4.48 32.59 9.19
C LEU A 280 -4.84 34.09 9.06
N PRO A 281 -6.13 34.35 8.81
CA PRO A 281 -6.81 35.15 9.81
C PRO A 281 -8.15 34.57 10.27
N GLU A 282 -8.38 34.80 11.57
CA GLU A 282 -9.65 34.75 12.29
C GLU A 282 -10.65 35.78 11.77
N ASN A 283 -11.91 35.58 12.22
CA ASN A 283 -13.07 36.48 12.27
C ASN A 283 -14.20 36.12 11.29
N ASN A 284 -15.35 35.66 11.81
CA ASN A 284 -16.34 36.62 12.29
C ASN A 284 -17.49 35.96 13.07
N ILE A 285 -17.76 36.58 14.21
CA ILE A 285 -18.96 36.46 15.02
C ILE A 285 -20.11 37.13 14.26
N GLY A 286 -21.26 36.46 14.22
CA GLY A 286 -22.52 37.00 13.72
C GLY A 286 -23.67 36.43 14.54
N GLU A 287 -23.94 37.07 15.67
CA GLU A 287 -25.26 37.06 16.29
C GLU A 287 -26.25 37.69 15.30
N ASP A 288 -27.39 37.03 15.04
CA ASP A 288 -28.67 37.76 15.09
C ASP A 288 -29.92 36.87 15.05
N SER A 289 -30.84 37.24 15.94
CA SER A 289 -32.29 37.33 15.78
C SER A 289 -33.16 36.08 15.54
N GLN A 290 -33.78 35.66 16.66
CA GLN A 290 -35.23 35.69 16.89
C GLN A 290 -36.18 35.48 15.69
N GLY A 291 -36.97 34.40 15.78
CA GLY A 291 -38.20 34.22 15.03
C GLY A 291 -39.04 33.12 15.66
N GLY A 292 -39.90 33.49 16.61
CA GLY A 292 -40.87 32.59 17.21
C GLY A 292 -42.05 32.31 16.26
N VAL A 293 -42.53 31.07 16.27
CA VAL A 293 -43.90 30.72 15.90
C VAL A 293 -44.37 29.64 16.86
N ASP A 294 -45.32 30.04 17.71
CA ASP A 294 -46.15 29.15 18.52
C ASP A 294 -47.11 28.35 17.63
N THR A 295 -47.17 27.03 17.81
CA THR A 295 -48.43 26.30 17.68
C THR A 295 -48.50 25.18 18.71
N ASN A 296 -49.28 25.46 19.75
CA ASN A 296 -49.93 24.51 20.64
C ASN A 296 -50.65 23.40 19.87
N SER A 297 -50.45 22.14 20.28
CA SER A 297 -51.53 21.16 20.32
C SER A 297 -51.29 20.15 21.44
N SER A 298 -52.09 20.28 22.49
CA SER A 298 -52.05 19.46 23.70
C SER A 298 -52.68 18.07 23.48
N SER A 299 -51.97 17.04 23.98
CA SER A 299 -52.44 15.95 24.87
C SER A 299 -53.55 14.97 24.38
N PRO A 300 -53.51 13.67 24.77
CA PRO A 300 -53.33 13.25 26.16
C PRO A 300 -52.37 12.08 26.44
N SER A 301 -51.81 12.22 27.65
CA SER A 301 -51.28 11.23 28.58
C SER A 301 -51.94 9.85 28.55
N THR A 302 -51.08 8.82 28.56
CA THR A 302 -51.24 7.66 29.45
C THR A 302 -49.86 7.27 29.98
N GLU A 303 -49.69 7.46 31.29
CA GLU A 303 -48.60 6.88 32.07
C GLU A 303 -48.84 5.37 32.20
N GLU A 304 -47.86 4.57 31.80
CA GLU A 304 -47.58 3.31 32.48
C GLU A 304 -46.06 3.18 32.59
N GLN A 305 -45.58 3.50 33.79
CA GLN A 305 -44.21 3.28 34.21
C GLN A 305 -43.96 1.77 34.25
N ASN A 306 -43.17 1.29 33.29
CA ASN A 306 -42.45 0.05 33.45
C ASN A 306 -40.96 0.41 33.45
N SER A 307 -40.35 0.38 34.64
CA SER A 307 -38.91 0.52 34.83
C SER A 307 -38.22 -0.75 34.29
N SER A 308 -38.16 -0.88 32.96
CA SER A 308 -37.27 -1.82 32.30
C SER A 308 -35.89 -1.19 32.31
N THR A 309 -34.98 -1.79 33.06
CA THR A 309 -33.53 -1.62 32.98
C THR A 309 -33.11 -1.27 31.55
N SER A 310 -32.75 0.00 31.28
CA SER A 310 -32.44 0.46 29.94
C SER A 310 -31.11 -0.16 29.51
N SER A 311 -31.16 -1.36 28.95
CA SER A 311 -30.13 -1.80 28.03
C SER A 311 -30.18 -0.79 26.90
N SER A 312 -29.14 0.03 26.79
CA SER A 312 -28.93 0.90 25.65
C SER A 312 -28.65 0.01 24.45
N ASP A 313 -29.71 -0.56 23.89
CA ASP A 313 -29.66 -1.43 22.73
C ASP A 313 -28.99 -0.65 21.60
N VAL A 314 -27.90 -1.21 21.10
CA VAL A 314 -27.07 -0.57 20.09
C VAL A 314 -27.81 -0.67 18.75
N LEU A 315 -28.30 0.46 18.23
CA LEU A 315 -29.05 0.51 16.97
C LEU A 315 -28.15 0.85 15.79
N VAL A 316 -28.34 0.15 14.67
CA VAL A 316 -27.75 0.50 13.36
C VAL A 316 -28.10 1.95 13.00
N GLY A 317 -27.11 2.71 12.54
CA GLY A 317 -27.18 4.14 12.27
C GLY A 317 -26.81 5.02 13.46
N SER A 318 -26.69 4.47 14.67
CA SER A 318 -26.26 5.25 15.85
C SER A 318 -24.77 5.55 15.82
N SER A 319 -24.40 6.73 16.34
CA SER A 319 -23.00 7.11 16.55
C SER A 319 -22.44 6.46 17.83
N MET A 320 -21.24 5.88 17.75
CA MET A 320 -20.50 5.34 18.88
C MET A 320 -19.03 5.76 18.77
N GLY A 321 -18.61 6.69 19.63
CA GLY A 321 -17.30 7.33 19.51
C GLY A 321 -17.15 8.05 18.17
N ASP A 322 -16.08 7.73 17.43
CA ASP A 322 -15.80 8.30 16.11
C ASP A 322 -16.45 7.51 14.96
N GLY A 323 -17.31 6.53 15.27
CA GLY A 323 -17.93 5.64 14.28
C GLY A 323 -19.45 5.69 14.23
N ILE A 324 -20.00 5.16 13.15
CA ILE A 324 -21.43 4.94 12.91
C ILE A 324 -21.64 3.44 12.73
N ILE A 325 -22.56 2.88 13.48
CA ILE A 325 -22.78 1.43 13.52
C ILE A 325 -23.56 1.01 12.29
N PHE A 326 -23.03 0.07 11.50
CA PHE A 326 -23.72 -0.44 10.31
C PHE A 326 -24.10 -1.92 10.41
N LYS A 327 -23.48 -2.64 11.35
CA LYS A 327 -23.75 -4.05 11.61
C LYS A 327 -23.70 -4.33 13.10
N THR A 328 -24.67 -5.07 13.60
CA THR A 328 -24.70 -5.59 14.97
C THR A 328 -24.93 -7.09 14.97
N ASP A 329 -24.47 -7.77 16.00
CA ASP A 329 -24.82 -9.15 16.26
C ASP A 329 -26.29 -9.28 16.75
N THR A 330 -26.75 -10.51 16.92
CA THR A 330 -28.10 -10.79 17.44
C THR A 330 -28.29 -10.34 18.88
N SER A 331 -27.21 -10.08 19.61
CA SER A 331 -27.25 -9.65 21.01
C SER A 331 -27.30 -8.12 21.15
N GLY A 332 -26.98 -7.37 20.10
CA GLY A 332 -26.85 -5.92 20.12
C GLY A 332 -25.65 -5.43 20.94
N LYS A 333 -24.70 -6.30 21.31
CA LYS A 333 -23.55 -5.94 22.14
C LYS A 333 -22.24 -5.86 21.37
N SER A 334 -22.17 -6.52 20.21
CA SER A 334 -21.00 -6.49 19.35
C SER A 334 -21.40 -6.19 17.91
N GLY A 335 -20.44 -5.74 17.12
CA GLY A 335 -20.71 -5.38 15.74
C GLY A 335 -19.55 -4.67 15.07
N THR A 336 -19.86 -4.02 13.97
CA THR A 336 -18.91 -3.26 13.17
C THR A 336 -19.45 -1.86 12.93
N MET A 337 -18.56 -0.88 13.09
CA MET A 337 -18.84 0.53 12.83
C MET A 337 -17.93 1.08 11.74
N ALA A 338 -18.47 2.00 10.96
CA ALA A 338 -17.77 2.76 9.93
C ALA A 338 -17.28 4.09 10.53
N TYR A 339 -16.15 4.61 10.09
CA TYR A 339 -15.66 5.92 10.53
C TYR A 339 -16.67 7.01 10.17
N ALA A 340 -16.96 7.96 11.06
CA ALA A 340 -18.06 8.91 10.86
C ALA A 340 -17.88 9.84 9.64
N ARG A 341 -16.64 10.00 9.15
CA ARG A 341 -16.30 10.84 7.99
C ARG A 341 -15.49 10.08 6.95
N ASP A 342 -15.53 10.54 5.70
CA ASP A 342 -14.61 10.04 4.68
C ASP A 342 -13.20 10.52 4.99
N VAL A 343 -12.24 9.64 4.77
CA VAL A 343 -10.83 10.03 4.72
C VAL A 343 -10.53 10.50 3.30
N GLU A 344 -9.63 11.48 3.16
CA GLU A 344 -9.26 12.05 1.87
C GLU A 344 -8.94 10.99 0.81
N PRO A 345 -9.30 11.22 -0.47
CA PRO A 345 -9.01 10.28 -1.53
C PRO A 345 -7.52 9.90 -1.56
N MET A 346 -7.23 8.61 -1.54
CA MET A 346 -5.85 8.11 -1.49
C MET A 346 -5.64 6.88 -2.38
N THR A 347 -4.36 6.55 -2.60
CA THR A 347 -3.97 5.33 -3.30
C THR A 347 -4.30 4.10 -2.46
N TRP A 348 -4.42 2.93 -3.10
CA TRP A 348 -4.78 1.69 -2.40
C TRP A 348 -3.75 1.27 -1.35
N ASP A 349 -2.46 1.44 -1.62
CA ASP A 349 -1.39 1.11 -0.67
C ASP A 349 -1.47 1.97 0.60
N ASN A 350 -1.78 3.27 0.47
CA ASN A 350 -2.01 4.14 1.62
C ASN A 350 -3.32 3.78 2.36
N ALA A 351 -4.33 3.34 1.62
CA ALA A 351 -5.60 2.90 2.20
C ALA A 351 -5.42 1.63 3.07
N LEU A 352 -4.48 0.74 2.73
CA LEU A 352 -4.15 -0.43 3.54
C LEU A 352 -3.49 -0.07 4.88
N THR A 353 -2.83 1.08 4.97
CA THR A 353 -2.17 1.57 6.19
C THR A 353 -3.02 2.59 6.96
N ILE A 354 -4.34 2.60 6.73
CA ILE A 354 -5.27 3.57 7.36
C ILE A 354 -5.26 3.53 8.89
N ASN A 355 -4.90 2.38 9.49
CA ASN A 355 -4.72 2.22 10.92
C ASN A 355 -3.62 3.12 11.49
N GLN A 356 -2.60 3.45 10.70
CA GLN A 356 -1.53 4.36 11.12
C GLN A 356 -2.04 5.80 11.24
N GLN A 357 -3.08 6.17 10.49
CA GLN A 357 -3.68 7.50 10.52
C GLN A 357 -4.78 7.63 11.58
N LEU A 358 -5.66 6.63 11.69
CA LEU A 358 -6.83 6.69 12.57
C LEU A 358 -6.63 6.01 13.93
N GLY A 359 -5.53 5.28 14.11
CA GLY A 359 -5.22 4.52 15.31
C GLY A 359 -5.62 3.05 15.23
N GLU A 360 -5.24 2.31 16.28
CA GLU A 360 -5.37 0.85 16.32
C GLU A 360 -6.85 0.38 16.23
N GLY A 361 -7.04 -0.70 15.46
CA GLY A 361 -8.33 -1.34 15.22
C GLY A 361 -9.10 -0.80 14.02
N TRP A 362 -8.76 0.39 13.49
CA TRP A 362 -9.31 0.85 12.23
C TRP A 362 -8.65 0.12 11.07
N ARG A 363 -9.44 -0.35 10.11
CA ARG A 363 -8.95 -1.07 8.94
C ARG A 363 -9.74 -0.69 7.68
N LEU A 364 -9.16 -0.99 6.52
CA LEU A 364 -9.86 -0.87 5.25
C LEU A 364 -10.98 -1.93 5.18
N PRO A 365 -12.20 -1.58 4.75
CA PRO A 365 -13.33 -2.50 4.72
C PRO A 365 -13.18 -3.57 3.65
N THR A 366 -13.81 -4.72 3.86
CA THR A 366 -14.00 -5.74 2.83
C THR A 366 -15.05 -5.30 1.81
N MET A 367 -15.14 -6.02 0.69
CA MET A 367 -16.20 -5.79 -0.31
C MET A 367 -17.60 -6.03 0.27
N GLU A 368 -17.75 -7.04 1.12
CA GLU A 368 -19.00 -7.34 1.82
C GLU A 368 -19.37 -6.22 2.79
N GLU A 369 -18.41 -5.71 3.57
CA GLU A 369 -18.64 -4.60 4.51
C GLU A 369 -19.05 -3.31 3.79
N LEU A 370 -18.42 -2.97 2.66
CA LEU A 370 -18.83 -1.82 1.84
C LEU A 370 -20.27 -1.97 1.34
N ARG A 371 -20.66 -3.18 0.91
CA ARG A 371 -22.02 -3.47 0.45
C ARG A 371 -23.04 -3.38 1.58
N GLU A 372 -22.68 -3.88 2.76
CA GLU A 372 -23.50 -3.75 3.97
C GLU A 372 -23.66 -2.28 4.36
N MET A 373 -22.57 -1.49 4.36
CA MET A 373 -22.63 -0.05 4.61
C MET A 373 -23.55 0.66 3.61
N TYR A 374 -23.41 0.39 2.30
CA TYR A 374 -24.29 0.94 1.27
C TYR A 374 -25.78 0.64 1.55
N ALA A 375 -26.09 -0.61 1.93
CA ALA A 375 -27.46 -1.06 2.14
C ALA A 375 -28.07 -0.65 3.50
N THR A 376 -27.27 -0.20 4.47
CA THR A 376 -27.75 0.10 5.83
C THR A 376 -27.63 1.58 6.18
N ILE A 377 -26.43 2.14 6.06
CA ILE A 377 -26.12 3.52 6.43
C ILE A 377 -25.76 4.40 5.22
N GLY A 378 -25.75 3.84 4.01
CA GLY A 378 -25.41 4.53 2.76
C GLY A 378 -26.63 4.85 1.87
N PRO A 379 -26.39 5.24 0.60
CA PRO A 379 -27.43 5.67 -0.34
C PRO A 379 -28.44 4.59 -0.73
N GLY A 380 -28.13 3.31 -0.50
CA GLY A 380 -29.09 2.22 -0.63
C GLY A 380 -30.18 2.20 0.46
N ALA A 381 -30.04 3.06 1.48
CA ALA A 381 -30.99 3.23 2.58
C ALA A 381 -31.26 4.73 2.83
N SER A 382 -31.12 5.20 4.08
CA SER A 382 -31.35 6.60 4.47
C SER A 382 -30.12 7.50 4.31
N ASN A 383 -28.98 6.93 3.90
CA ASN A 383 -27.67 7.58 3.86
C ASN A 383 -27.29 8.30 5.17
N SER A 384 -27.61 7.70 6.32
CA SER A 384 -27.26 8.26 7.64
C SER A 384 -25.76 8.41 7.86
N GLY A 385 -24.93 7.66 7.13
CA GLY A 385 -23.47 7.75 7.12
C GLY A 385 -22.90 8.86 6.22
N GLN A 386 -23.76 9.60 5.51
CA GLN A 386 -23.38 10.73 4.66
C GLN A 386 -22.30 10.37 3.63
N PHE A 387 -22.47 9.23 2.96
CA PHE A 387 -21.57 8.82 1.88
C PHE A 387 -21.81 9.68 0.64
N GLY A 388 -20.72 9.95 -0.09
CA GLY A 388 -20.78 10.59 -1.40
C GLY A 388 -21.10 9.61 -2.53
N ASP A 389 -21.49 10.13 -3.69
CA ASP A 389 -21.78 9.38 -4.91
C ASP A 389 -20.50 8.94 -5.66
N ASP A 390 -19.54 8.36 -4.93
CA ASP A 390 -18.18 8.08 -5.40
C ASP A 390 -17.80 6.59 -5.30
N LEU A 391 -16.56 6.27 -5.71
CA LEU A 391 -15.94 4.95 -5.57
C LEU A 391 -15.16 4.85 -4.26
N TYR A 392 -15.32 3.72 -3.58
CA TYR A 392 -14.70 3.42 -2.29
C TYR A 392 -13.78 2.21 -2.38
N TRP A 393 -12.56 2.35 -1.86
CA TRP A 393 -11.60 1.25 -1.80
C TRP A 393 -12.04 0.14 -0.85
N SER A 394 -11.86 -1.11 -1.29
CA SER A 394 -11.91 -2.29 -0.43
C SER A 394 -10.50 -2.82 -0.14
N ASN A 395 -10.36 -3.63 0.90
CA ASN A 395 -9.13 -4.38 1.21
C ASN A 395 -8.88 -5.57 0.29
N GLN A 396 -9.77 -5.83 -0.67
CA GLN A 396 -9.70 -6.99 -1.53
C GLN A 396 -8.95 -6.66 -2.84
N SER A 397 -7.87 -7.41 -3.09
CA SER A 397 -7.23 -7.41 -4.41
C SER A 397 -8.12 -8.12 -5.44
N TYR A 398 -8.11 -7.63 -6.68
CA TYR A 398 -8.71 -8.32 -7.82
C TYR A 398 -7.68 -9.26 -8.46
N ASP A 399 -6.49 -8.72 -8.72
CA ASP A 399 -5.33 -9.45 -9.25
C ASP A 399 -4.00 -8.81 -8.78
N GLU A 400 -2.89 -9.15 -9.46
CA GLU A 400 -1.55 -8.62 -9.18
C GLU A 400 -1.49 -7.09 -9.25
N ASN A 401 -2.25 -6.47 -10.15
CA ASN A 401 -2.17 -5.05 -10.45
C ASN A 401 -3.42 -4.26 -10.03
N GLN A 402 -4.52 -4.92 -9.70
CA GLN A 402 -5.82 -4.30 -9.50
C GLN A 402 -6.40 -4.59 -8.12
N ALA A 403 -7.12 -3.61 -7.58
CA ALA A 403 -7.89 -3.74 -6.34
C ALA A 403 -9.37 -3.45 -6.61
N ARG A 404 -10.26 -4.00 -5.79
CA ARG A 404 -11.72 -3.88 -5.95
C ARG A 404 -12.27 -2.64 -5.24
N LEU A 405 -13.31 -2.05 -5.83
CA LEU A 405 -14.04 -0.91 -5.28
C LEU A 405 -15.54 -1.17 -5.31
N VAL A 406 -16.26 -0.41 -4.50
CA VAL A 406 -17.72 -0.31 -4.57
C VAL A 406 -18.10 1.12 -4.93
N ARG A 407 -18.99 1.28 -5.91
CA ARG A 407 -19.56 2.58 -6.26
C ARG A 407 -20.78 2.84 -5.38
N PHE A 408 -20.78 3.92 -4.62
CA PHE A 408 -21.85 4.23 -3.66
C PHE A 408 -23.06 4.94 -4.28
N SER A 409 -23.00 5.36 -5.54
CA SER A 409 -24.17 5.90 -6.24
C SER A 409 -25.23 4.85 -6.58
N ASP A 410 -24.85 3.57 -6.68
CA ASP A 410 -25.77 2.47 -7.01
C ASP A 410 -25.42 1.11 -6.39
N GLY A 411 -24.34 1.01 -5.62
CA GLY A 411 -23.89 -0.21 -4.97
C GLY A 411 -23.18 -1.20 -5.90
N ASP A 412 -22.78 -0.79 -7.11
CA ASP A 412 -22.11 -1.66 -8.08
C ASP A 412 -20.70 -2.07 -7.60
N THR A 413 -20.45 -3.38 -7.64
CA THR A 413 -19.24 -4.05 -7.15
C THR A 413 -18.33 -4.57 -8.27
N SER A 414 -18.63 -4.25 -9.53
CA SER A 414 -17.86 -4.72 -10.70
C SER A 414 -16.54 -3.95 -10.91
N PHE A 415 -16.38 -2.81 -10.24
CA PHE A 415 -15.24 -1.93 -10.39
C PHE A 415 -13.95 -2.50 -9.80
N HIS A 416 -12.89 -2.38 -10.58
CA HIS A 416 -11.53 -2.69 -10.19
C HIS A 416 -10.59 -1.75 -10.92
N TYR A 417 -9.62 -1.17 -10.20
CA TYR A 417 -8.67 -0.23 -10.76
C TYR A 417 -7.25 -0.63 -10.40
N ASN A 418 -6.31 -0.20 -11.23
CA ASN A 418 -4.89 -0.40 -10.98
C ASN A 418 -4.50 0.20 -9.61
N LYS A 419 -4.00 -0.66 -8.71
CA LYS A 419 -3.64 -0.35 -7.33
C LYS A 419 -2.24 0.25 -7.17
N THR A 420 -1.36 0.06 -8.18
CA THR A 420 0.01 0.61 -8.22
C THR A 420 0.09 1.96 -8.91
N ALA A 421 -1.00 2.44 -9.50
CA ALA A 421 -1.05 3.73 -10.18
C ALA A 421 -1.18 4.89 -9.17
N GLU A 422 -0.10 5.65 -8.97
CA GLU A 422 -0.02 6.75 -7.98
C GLU A 422 -1.05 7.88 -8.19
N HIS A 423 -1.54 8.07 -9.42
CA HIS A 423 -2.51 9.11 -9.74
C HIS A 423 -3.96 8.71 -9.44
N ARG A 424 -4.23 7.43 -9.13
CA ARG A 424 -5.58 6.94 -8.87
C ARG A 424 -5.87 6.97 -7.39
N LYS A 425 -6.68 7.95 -7.00
CA LYS A 425 -7.09 8.18 -5.62
C LYS A 425 -8.60 8.04 -5.52
N PHE A 426 -9.07 7.29 -4.52
CA PHE A 426 -10.49 7.05 -4.28
C PHE A 426 -10.79 7.15 -2.78
N ASN A 427 -12.07 7.29 -2.44
CA ASN A 427 -12.51 7.52 -1.07
C ASN A 427 -12.27 6.28 -0.20
N VAL A 428 -12.04 6.53 1.09
CA VAL A 428 -11.82 5.49 2.09
C VAL A 428 -12.72 5.76 3.28
N ARG A 429 -13.50 4.74 3.66
CA ARG A 429 -14.28 4.72 4.89
C ARG A 429 -13.82 3.55 5.74
N ALA A 430 -12.94 3.83 6.70
CA ALA A 430 -12.40 2.79 7.57
C ALA A 430 -13.50 2.15 8.41
N VAL A 431 -13.31 0.89 8.79
CA VAL A 431 -14.20 0.15 9.67
C VAL A 431 -13.45 -0.35 10.89
N LYS A 432 -14.17 -0.55 11.98
CA LYS A 432 -13.65 -1.07 13.24
C LYS A 432 -14.71 -1.92 13.91
N ASP A 433 -14.30 -3.07 14.43
CA ASP A 433 -15.16 -3.94 15.21
C ASP A 433 -15.26 -3.42 16.66
N PHE A 434 -16.42 -3.58 17.28
CA PHE A 434 -16.66 -3.20 18.68
C PHE A 434 -17.31 -4.35 19.46
N SER A 435 -17.05 -4.37 20.76
CA SER A 435 -17.72 -5.26 21.70
C SER A 435 -17.91 -4.50 23.02
N GLN A 436 -19.15 -4.40 23.45
CA GLN A 436 -19.47 -3.90 24.80
C GLN A 436 -19.28 -5.04 25.81
N PRO A 437 -18.72 -4.75 27.00
CA PRO A 437 -18.50 -5.74 28.05
C PRO A 437 -19.80 -6.30 28.66
#